data_AF-A0AAE9MJY8-F1
#
_entry.id   AF-A0AAE9MJY8-F1
#
_cell.length_a   1.000
_cell.length_b   1.000
_cell.length_c   1.000
_cell.angle_alpha   90.00
_cell.angle_beta   90.00
_cell.angle_gamma   90.00
#
_symmetry.space_group_name_H-M   'P 1'
#
loop_
_entity.id
_entity.type
_entity.pdbx_description
1 polymer ?
#
loop_
_entity_poly.entity_id
_entity_poly.type
_entity_poly.pdbx_seq_one_letter_code
_entity_poly.pdbx_strand_id
1 'polypeptide(L)'
;MRPLFLTLMALAGLWFGGGALAEPPVTAMTPVSTAASHSLKPHHGKLGFTCENCHQGKDPKQYQRLKTEDCLACHGSAQKVANRTRFMDANHTNPHNSLHDKLDLDCYECHAEHKPSQNLCQTCHDNTRDWFGPTP
;
A
#
# COMPACT_ATOMS: atom_id res chain seq x y z
N MET A 1 45.89 -29.54 71.54
CA MET A 1 44.73 -29.52 72.45
C MET A 1 43.50 -29.99 71.65
N ARG A 2 43.06 -31.25 71.86
CA ARG A 2 41.72 -31.75 71.47
C ARG A 2 40.72 -31.25 72.54
N PRO A 3 39.41 -31.06 72.29
CA PRO A 3 38.53 -32.08 71.70
C PRO A 3 37.37 -31.44 70.88
N LEU A 4 36.24 -32.02 70.47
CA LEU A 4 35.54 -33.28 70.73
C LEU A 4 34.50 -33.42 69.60
N PHE A 5 34.43 -34.61 68.98
CA PHE A 5 33.27 -35.34 68.45
C PHE A 5 31.95 -34.60 68.13
N LEU A 6 31.35 -34.90 66.96
CA LEU A 6 30.28 -35.90 66.88
C LEU A 6 29.95 -36.29 65.43
N THR A 7 29.87 -37.59 65.24
CA THR A 7 29.24 -38.40 64.18
C THR A 7 28.02 -37.81 63.47
N LEU A 8 27.89 -38.07 62.17
CA LEU A 8 26.90 -39.05 61.67
C LEU A 8 27.17 -39.46 60.21
N MET A 9 27.09 -40.77 59.96
CA MET A 9 27.10 -41.37 58.63
C MET A 9 25.75 -41.22 57.92
N ALA A 10 25.83 -41.35 56.60
CA ALA A 10 24.86 -41.98 55.69
C ALA A 10 23.58 -41.19 55.32
N LEU A 11 23.37 -40.96 54.03
CA LEU A 11 22.60 -41.89 53.18
C LEU A 11 22.54 -41.38 51.74
N ALA A 12 22.69 -42.31 50.81
CA ALA A 12 22.43 -42.13 49.40
C ALA A 12 20.96 -41.72 49.15
N GLY A 13 20.76 -40.86 48.18
CA GLY A 13 19.44 -40.52 47.66
C GLY A 13 19.56 -39.92 46.28
N LEU A 14 19.57 -40.78 45.26
CA LEU A 14 19.32 -40.39 43.88
C LEU A 14 17.99 -39.63 43.80
N TRP A 15 18.01 -38.39 43.31
CA TRP A 15 16.84 -37.74 42.74
C TRP A 15 17.22 -37.16 41.38
N PHE A 16 17.09 -38.00 40.36
CA PHE A 16 16.88 -37.57 38.98
C PHE A 16 15.50 -36.89 38.93
N GLY A 17 15.48 -35.57 39.03
CA GLY A 17 14.29 -34.75 38.78
C GLY A 17 14.39 -34.09 37.42
N GLY A 18 13.86 -34.75 36.39
CA GLY A 18 13.67 -34.15 35.06
C GLY A 18 12.63 -33.03 35.14
N GLY A 19 13.10 -31.79 35.25
CA GLY A 19 12.28 -30.61 35.03
C GLY A 19 12.13 -30.37 33.53
N ALA A 20 11.02 -30.85 32.96
CA ALA A 20 10.57 -30.40 31.64
C ALA A 20 10.29 -28.89 31.73
N LEU A 21 11.14 -28.08 31.10
CA LEU A 21 10.84 -26.67 30.86
C LEU A 21 9.70 -26.62 29.86
N ALA A 22 8.47 -26.39 30.35
CA ALA A 22 7.34 -26.07 29.51
C ALA A 22 7.62 -24.72 28.84
N GLU A 23 7.77 -24.71 27.52
CA GLU A 23 7.86 -23.49 26.74
C GLU A 23 6.53 -22.71 26.85
N PRO A 24 6.58 -21.37 27.01
CA PRO A 24 5.37 -20.57 27.02
C PRO A 24 4.66 -20.69 25.66
N PRO A 25 3.31 -20.64 25.63
CA PRO A 25 2.56 -20.75 24.40
C PRO A 25 2.94 -19.59 23.48
N VAL A 26 3.54 -19.93 22.33
CA VAL A 26 3.72 -19.00 21.22
C VAL A 26 2.33 -18.53 20.79
N THR A 27 1.96 -17.32 21.21
CA THR A 27 0.74 -16.68 20.75
C THR A 27 0.87 -16.54 19.25
N ALA A 28 -0.02 -17.19 18.50
CA ALA A 28 -0.05 -17.12 17.06
C ALA A 28 -0.07 -15.64 16.64
N MET A 29 1.03 -15.18 16.04
CA MET A 29 1.09 -13.87 15.40
C MET A 29 0.00 -13.88 14.32
N THR A 30 -1.06 -13.14 14.55
CA THR A 30 -2.09 -12.87 13.54
C THR A 30 -1.38 -12.32 12.29
N PRO A 31 -1.63 -12.87 11.10
CA PRO A 31 -1.02 -12.33 9.89
C PRO A 31 -1.45 -10.88 9.75
N VAL A 32 -0.49 -9.96 9.77
CA VAL A 32 -0.72 -8.57 9.38
C VAL A 32 -1.17 -8.61 7.92
N SER A 33 -2.44 -8.31 7.70
CA SER A 33 -3.03 -8.30 6.36
C SER A 33 -2.29 -7.28 5.50
N THR A 34 -1.74 -7.74 4.37
CA THR A 34 -1.05 -6.90 3.37
C THR A 34 -1.97 -5.84 2.73
N ALA A 35 -3.28 -5.86 3.03
CA ALA A 35 -4.25 -4.87 2.59
C ALA A 35 -3.95 -3.44 3.09
N ALA A 36 -3.23 -3.28 4.21
CA ALA A 36 -2.94 -1.93 4.74
C ALA A 36 -1.95 -1.12 3.88
N SER A 37 -1.11 -1.76 3.07
CA SER A 37 -0.08 -1.06 2.27
C SER A 37 -0.57 -0.60 0.89
N HIS A 38 -1.75 -1.02 0.44
CA HIS A 38 -2.31 -0.71 -0.88
C HIS A 38 -3.81 -0.38 -0.78
N SER A 39 -4.15 0.62 0.03
CA SER A 39 -5.54 1.08 0.17
C SER A 39 -6.05 1.70 -1.13
N LEU A 40 -7.33 1.49 -1.43
CA LEU A 40 -8.04 2.24 -2.46
C LEU A 40 -8.46 3.61 -1.93
N LYS A 41 -8.35 4.63 -2.77
CA LYS A 41 -8.84 5.98 -2.47
C LYS A 41 -10.36 6.01 -2.49
N PRO A 42 -10.99 7.00 -1.84
CA PRO A 42 -12.44 7.04 -1.68
C PRO A 42 -13.24 6.98 -2.99
N HIS A 43 -12.75 7.53 -4.10
CA HIS A 43 -13.49 7.54 -5.38
C HIS A 43 -13.65 6.15 -6.00
N HIS A 44 -12.66 5.27 -5.90
CA HIS A 44 -12.79 3.86 -6.32
C HIS A 44 -13.27 2.97 -5.18
N GLY A 45 -12.78 3.18 -3.96
CA GLY A 45 -13.11 2.37 -2.79
C GLY A 45 -14.61 2.41 -2.43
N LYS A 46 -15.27 3.57 -2.56
CA LYS A 46 -16.72 3.68 -2.29
C LYS A 46 -17.59 2.94 -3.32
N LEU A 47 -17.03 2.60 -4.48
CA LEU A 47 -17.73 1.81 -5.50
C LEU A 47 -17.65 0.30 -5.21
N GLY A 48 -16.95 -0.12 -4.15
CA GLY A 48 -16.82 -1.53 -3.77
C GLY A 48 -15.90 -2.32 -4.69
N PHE A 49 -14.98 -1.66 -5.39
CA PHE A 49 -14.01 -2.33 -6.24
C PHE A 49 -13.04 -3.19 -5.43
N THR A 50 -12.76 -4.37 -5.96
CA THR A 50 -11.74 -5.30 -5.50
C THR A 50 -10.48 -5.12 -6.34
N CYS A 51 -9.38 -5.76 -5.93
CA CYS A 51 -8.10 -5.66 -6.63
C CYS A 51 -8.21 -6.14 -8.09
N GLU A 52 -9.04 -7.15 -8.33
CA GLU A 52 -9.26 -7.77 -9.64
C GLU A 52 -10.06 -6.89 -10.61
N ASN A 53 -10.67 -5.81 -10.13
CA ASN A 53 -11.32 -4.84 -11.02
C ASN A 53 -10.30 -4.03 -11.84
N CYS A 54 -9.05 -3.97 -11.40
CA CYS A 54 -7.99 -3.27 -12.12
C CYS A 54 -6.82 -4.19 -12.48
N HIS A 55 -6.39 -5.05 -11.56
CA HIS A 55 -5.29 -5.96 -11.77
C HIS A 55 -5.75 -7.31 -12.29
N GLN A 56 -5.07 -7.82 -13.33
CA GLN A 56 -5.33 -9.15 -13.85
C GLN A 56 -4.69 -10.23 -12.97
N GLY A 57 -5.38 -11.35 -12.78
CA GLY A 57 -4.90 -12.50 -12.02
C GLY A 57 -5.32 -12.50 -10.55
N LYS A 58 -5.00 -13.60 -9.86
CA LYS A 58 -5.43 -13.85 -8.47
C LYS A 58 -4.32 -13.70 -7.43
N ASP A 59 -3.06 -13.56 -7.86
CA ASP A 59 -1.92 -13.41 -6.94
C ASP A 59 -1.50 -11.93 -6.91
N PRO A 60 -1.73 -11.21 -5.80
CA PRO A 60 -1.30 -9.82 -5.66
C PRO A 60 0.20 -9.60 -5.83
N LYS A 61 1.04 -10.63 -5.62
CA LYS A 61 2.48 -10.54 -5.83
C LYS A 61 2.86 -10.41 -7.31
N GLN A 62 1.96 -10.79 -8.21
CA GLN A 62 2.16 -10.70 -9.67
C GLN A 62 1.54 -9.43 -10.26
N TYR A 63 0.87 -8.62 -9.44
CA TYR A 63 0.25 -7.39 -9.93
C TYR A 63 1.32 -6.40 -10.40
N GLN A 64 1.14 -5.94 -11.63
CA GLN A 64 1.98 -4.93 -12.25
C GLN A 64 1.31 -3.57 -12.17
N ARG A 65 2.09 -2.51 -12.40
CA ARG A 65 1.55 -1.16 -12.64
C ARG A 65 0.57 -1.22 -13.80
N LEU A 66 -0.58 -0.57 -13.62
CA LEU A 66 -1.61 -0.46 -14.66
C LEU A 66 -1.10 0.39 -15.81
N LYS A 67 -1.59 0.09 -17.01
CA LYS A 67 -1.39 0.92 -18.19
C LYS A 67 -2.54 1.90 -18.35
N THR A 68 -2.36 2.91 -19.19
CA THR A 68 -3.41 3.90 -19.46
C THR A 68 -4.69 3.23 -19.99
N GLU A 69 -4.58 2.16 -20.78
CA GLU A 69 -5.74 1.43 -21.30
C GLU A 69 -6.61 0.82 -20.20
N ASP A 70 -6.00 0.35 -19.10
CA ASP A 70 -6.73 -0.22 -17.96
C ASP A 70 -7.60 0.85 -17.28
N CYS A 71 -7.12 2.09 -17.20
CA CYS A 71 -7.89 3.22 -16.69
C CYS A 71 -9.03 3.59 -17.65
N LEU A 72 -8.72 3.65 -18.95
CA LEU A 72 -9.65 4.05 -20.00
C LEU A 72 -10.77 3.01 -20.23
N ALA A 73 -10.59 1.76 -19.81
CA ALA A 73 -11.64 0.73 -19.85
C ALA A 73 -12.94 1.16 -19.14
N CYS A 74 -12.85 1.99 -18.08
CA CYS A 74 -14.01 2.57 -17.40
C CYS A 74 -14.16 4.08 -17.65
N HIS A 75 -13.06 4.82 -17.77
CA HIS A 75 -13.10 6.29 -17.94
C HIS A 75 -13.45 6.71 -19.38
N GLY A 76 -13.41 5.79 -20.35
CA GLY A 76 -13.59 6.04 -21.78
C GLY A 76 -12.29 6.49 -22.44
N SER A 77 -12.36 7.17 -23.59
CA SER A 77 -11.14 7.62 -24.28
C SER A 77 -10.48 8.84 -23.62
N ALA A 78 -9.18 9.05 -23.85
CA ALA A 78 -8.47 10.26 -23.44
C ALA A 78 -9.19 11.54 -23.91
N GLN A 79 -9.69 11.55 -25.16
CA GLN A 79 -10.51 12.66 -25.68
C GLN A 79 -11.78 12.89 -24.86
N LYS A 80 -12.46 11.83 -24.40
CA LYS A 80 -13.65 11.96 -23.56
C LYS A 80 -13.31 12.59 -22.21
N VAL A 81 -12.19 12.19 -21.62
CA VAL A 81 -11.68 12.77 -20.36
C VAL A 81 -11.33 14.25 -20.57
N ALA A 82 -10.58 14.58 -21.62
CA ALA A 82 -10.27 15.96 -22.00
C ALA A 82 -11.52 16.83 -22.19
N ASN A 83 -12.54 16.31 -22.88
CA ASN A 83 -13.80 17.02 -23.11
C ASN A 83 -14.57 17.26 -21.80
N ARG A 84 -14.47 16.34 -20.84
CA ARG A 84 -15.09 16.49 -19.51
C ARG A 84 -14.40 17.59 -18.72
N THR A 85 -13.10 17.80 -18.89
CA THR A 85 -12.32 18.86 -18.23
C THR A 85 -12.10 20.11 -19.06
N ARG A 86 -12.83 20.30 -20.18
CA ARG A 86 -12.70 21.49 -21.05
C ARG A 86 -12.92 22.83 -20.34
N PHE A 87 -13.65 22.83 -19.22
CA PHE A 87 -13.85 24.03 -18.42
C PHE A 87 -12.54 24.53 -17.75
N MET A 88 -11.50 23.70 -17.73
CA MET A 88 -10.16 24.00 -17.24
C MET A 88 -9.20 24.41 -18.37
N ASP A 89 -9.70 24.57 -19.60
CA ASP A 89 -8.89 24.81 -20.80
C ASP A 89 -8.69 26.30 -21.13
N ALA A 90 -8.93 27.18 -20.16
CA ALA A 90 -8.61 28.59 -20.32
C ALA A 90 -7.10 28.73 -20.59
N ASN A 91 -6.71 29.38 -21.68
CA ASN A 91 -5.32 29.47 -22.13
C ASN A 91 -4.64 28.13 -22.46
N HIS A 92 -5.40 27.13 -22.94
CA HIS A 92 -4.88 25.81 -23.35
C HIS A 92 -4.21 25.01 -22.22
N THR A 93 -4.76 25.13 -21.01
CA THR A 93 -4.19 24.51 -19.79
C THR A 93 -4.94 23.26 -19.34
N ASN A 94 -5.80 22.67 -20.18
CA ASN A 94 -6.49 21.45 -19.79
C ASN A 94 -5.45 20.35 -19.45
N PRO A 95 -5.43 19.83 -18.21
CA PRO A 95 -4.42 18.86 -17.80
C PRO A 95 -4.53 17.53 -18.56
N HIS A 96 -5.68 17.25 -19.19
CA HIS A 96 -5.91 16.05 -20.00
C HIS A 96 -5.84 16.33 -21.51
N ASN A 97 -5.44 17.53 -21.92
CA ASN A 97 -5.10 17.89 -23.30
C ASN A 97 -3.98 18.94 -23.28
N SER A 98 -2.85 18.59 -22.69
CA SER A 98 -1.78 19.55 -22.41
C SER A 98 -1.07 20.01 -23.69
N LEU A 99 -0.33 21.11 -23.62
CA LEU A 99 0.51 21.53 -24.75
C LEU A 99 1.68 20.57 -25.02
N HIS A 100 2.19 19.89 -24.00
CA HIS A 100 3.34 19.00 -24.09
C HIS A 100 2.99 17.64 -24.68
N ASP A 101 1.94 17.02 -24.15
CA ASP A 101 1.63 15.61 -24.39
C ASP A 101 0.27 15.41 -25.07
N LYS A 102 -0.52 16.48 -25.23
CA LYS A 102 -1.89 16.41 -25.78
C LYS A 102 -2.70 15.36 -25.03
N LEU A 103 -3.13 14.31 -25.72
CA LEU A 103 -3.96 13.23 -25.19
C LEU A 103 -3.15 11.98 -24.81
N ASP A 104 -1.81 12.04 -24.89
CA ASP A 104 -0.91 10.88 -24.81
C ASP A 104 -0.19 10.76 -23.46
N LEU A 105 -0.44 11.67 -22.51
CA LEU A 105 0.13 11.57 -21.17
C LEU A 105 -0.50 10.42 -20.39
N ASP A 106 0.34 9.55 -19.84
CA ASP A 106 -0.12 8.43 -19.05
C ASP A 106 -0.86 8.87 -17.78
N CYS A 107 -2.02 8.23 -17.54
CA CYS A 107 -2.92 8.60 -16.43
C CYS A 107 -2.21 8.57 -15.07
N TYR A 108 -1.30 7.61 -14.91
CA TYR A 108 -0.62 7.31 -13.66
C TYR A 108 0.55 8.24 -13.31
N GLU A 109 0.89 9.18 -14.19
CA GLU A 109 1.91 10.21 -13.94
C GLU A 109 1.43 11.24 -12.93
N CYS A 110 0.10 11.44 -12.89
CA CYS A 110 -0.57 12.32 -11.94
C CYS A 110 -1.44 11.51 -10.94
N HIS A 111 -2.23 10.56 -11.44
CA HIS A 111 -3.22 9.82 -10.64
C HIS A 111 -2.65 8.50 -10.12
N ALA A 112 -2.37 8.41 -8.82
CA ALA A 112 -1.78 7.21 -8.24
C ALA A 112 -2.69 6.62 -7.16
N GLU A 113 -3.27 5.45 -7.38
CA GLU A 113 -4.29 4.90 -6.46
C GLU A 113 -3.72 4.51 -5.09
N HIS A 114 -2.60 3.77 -5.06
CA HIS A 114 -2.02 3.22 -3.82
C HIS A 114 -0.98 4.13 -3.15
N LYS A 115 -0.85 5.38 -3.60
CA LYS A 115 0.07 6.38 -3.01
C LYS A 115 -0.53 7.80 -3.17
N PRO A 116 0.11 8.86 -2.63
CA PRO A 116 -0.34 10.21 -2.92
C PRO A 116 -0.30 10.51 -4.43
N SER A 117 -1.37 11.11 -4.96
CA SER A 117 -1.40 11.63 -6.33
C SER A 117 -0.58 12.92 -6.40
N GLN A 118 -0.02 13.21 -7.57
CA GLN A 118 0.79 14.39 -7.82
C GLN A 118 0.24 15.16 -9.02
N ASN A 119 0.62 16.43 -9.15
CA ASN A 119 0.37 17.20 -10.35
C ASN A 119 1.70 17.36 -11.08
N LEU A 120 1.91 16.60 -12.16
CA LEU A 120 3.16 16.64 -12.93
C LEU A 120 3.48 18.06 -13.41
N CYS A 121 2.46 18.85 -13.75
CA CYS A 121 2.62 20.22 -14.23
C CYS A 121 3.33 21.11 -13.19
N GLN A 122 3.17 20.85 -11.89
CA GLN A 122 3.81 21.61 -10.81
C GLN A 122 5.33 21.45 -10.75
N THR A 123 5.87 20.46 -11.46
CA THR A 123 7.32 20.32 -11.59
C THR A 123 7.94 21.53 -12.29
N CYS A 124 7.18 22.18 -13.18
CA CYS A 124 7.66 23.32 -13.99
C CYS A 124 6.75 24.57 -13.91
N HIS A 125 5.48 24.40 -13.59
CA HIS A 125 4.47 25.46 -13.58
C HIS A 125 3.95 25.71 -12.17
N ASP A 126 4.36 26.83 -11.61
CA ASP A 126 3.94 27.29 -10.30
C ASP A 126 2.41 27.52 -10.25
N ASN A 127 1.83 27.30 -9.07
CA ASN A 127 0.43 27.61 -8.74
C ASN A 127 -0.64 26.88 -9.59
N THR A 128 -0.30 25.86 -10.37
CA THR A 128 -1.30 25.07 -11.10
C THR A 128 -2.32 24.38 -10.19
N ARG A 129 -2.01 24.16 -8.90
CA ARG A 129 -2.98 23.63 -7.91
C ARG A 129 -4.11 24.59 -7.63
N ASP A 130 -3.83 25.89 -7.65
CA ASP A 130 -4.81 26.92 -7.30
C ASP A 130 -5.88 27.01 -8.39
N TRP A 131 -5.51 26.60 -9.61
CA TRP A 131 -6.39 26.59 -10.77
C TRP A 131 -7.10 25.24 -10.99
N PHE A 132 -6.37 24.13 -10.85
CA PHE A 132 -6.92 22.80 -11.11
C PHE A 132 -7.55 22.11 -9.90
N GLY A 133 -7.21 22.58 -8.70
CA GLY A 133 -7.52 21.88 -7.46
C GLY A 133 -6.58 20.69 -7.19
N PRO A 134 -6.92 19.84 -6.22
CA PRO A 134 -6.14 18.65 -5.91
C PRO A 134 -6.33 17.57 -6.99
N THR A 135 -5.22 16.91 -7.37
CA THR A 135 -5.26 15.70 -8.19
C THR A 135 -5.88 14.54 -7.38
N PRO A 136 -6.98 13.93 -7.84
CA PRO A 136 -7.57 12.73 -7.23
C PRO A 136 -6.59 11.56 -7.13
#